data_AF-A0A7S2FVL5-F1
#
_entry.id   AF-A0A7S2FVL5-F1
#
_cell.length_a   1.000
_cell.length_b   1.000
_cell.length_c   1.000
_cell.angle_alpha   90.00
_cell.angle_beta   90.00
_cell.angle_gamma   90.00
#
_symmetry.space_group_name_H-M   'P 1'
#
loop_
_entity.id
_entity.type
_entity.pdbx_description
1 polymer ?
#
loop_
_entity_poly.entity_id
_entity_poly.type
_entity_poly.pdbx_seq_one_letter_code
_entity_poly.pdbx_strand_id
1 'polypeptide(L)'
;FLVEPEPFPRPPEREASYWIVLEGLLTTRPLLEATAAAVRDGNGGEYEETCHKLCLLLTDFLVLERDLLCRKEAGQREAQYIDLVASLCAHPIRKLTLLTLDAWLNVADMPLSERSPICQKPLFTRLLLTIVDQCTYPPGFTTWEESEGDCSGVDEDSFRDIREGSVDNVKDVLVTSFFLLKHDYIHLVLNRLNTHSSWQHLE
;
A
#
# COMPACT_ATOMS: atom_id res chain seq x y z
N PHE A 1 19.91 -29.47 -15.10
CA PHE A 1 19.49 -29.12 -13.73
C PHE A 1 20.63 -28.33 -13.10
N LEU A 2 20.58 -27.01 -13.18
CA LEU A 2 21.48 -26.16 -12.42
C LEU A 2 20.92 -26.15 -11.00
N VAL A 3 21.71 -26.64 -10.05
CA VAL A 3 21.42 -26.55 -8.62
C VAL A 3 21.50 -25.07 -8.27
N GLU A 4 20.39 -24.46 -7.88
CA GLU A 4 20.44 -23.10 -7.33
C GLU A 4 21.39 -23.11 -6.13
N PRO A 5 22.35 -22.17 -6.07
CA PRO A 5 23.25 -22.09 -4.95
C PRO A 5 22.41 -21.91 -3.68
N GLU A 6 22.63 -22.78 -2.68
CA GLU A 6 22.00 -22.59 -1.38
C GLU A 6 22.26 -21.16 -0.89
N PRO A 7 21.22 -20.43 -0.44
CA PRO A 7 21.39 -19.07 0.02
C PRO A 7 22.44 -19.05 1.12
N PHE A 8 23.49 -18.27 0.92
CA PHE A 8 24.60 -18.17 1.86
C PHE A 8 24.03 -17.82 3.25
N PRO A 9 24.33 -18.60 4.31
CA PRO A 9 23.76 -18.35 5.62
C PRO A 9 24.12 -16.93 6.06
N ARG A 10 23.12 -16.15 6.48
CA ARG A 10 23.35 -14.77 6.93
C ARG A 10 24.26 -14.78 8.16
N PRO A 11 25.18 -13.81 8.28
CA PRO A 11 25.90 -13.59 9.52
C PRO A 11 24.92 -13.41 10.68
N PRO A 12 25.14 -14.05 11.85
CA PRO A 12 24.22 -13.97 12.99
C PRO A 12 23.91 -12.53 13.43
N GLU A 13 24.88 -11.63 13.29
CA GLU A 13 24.75 -10.21 13.59
C GLU A 13 23.71 -9.50 12.68
N ARG A 14 23.63 -9.93 11.41
CA ARG A 14 22.65 -9.39 10.46
C ARG A 14 21.24 -9.90 10.77
N GLU A 15 21.12 -11.15 11.20
CA GLU A 15 19.83 -11.72 11.59
C GLU A 15 19.28 -11.08 12.88
N ALA A 16 20.12 -10.89 13.90
CA ALA A 16 19.73 -10.16 15.10
C ALA A 16 19.29 -8.73 14.79
N SER A 17 20.04 -8.03 13.94
CA SER A 17 19.72 -6.66 13.51
C SER A 17 18.40 -6.58 12.77
N TYR A 18 18.13 -7.54 11.87
CA TYR A 18 16.85 -7.62 11.14
C TYR A 18 15.66 -7.67 12.11
N TRP A 19 15.71 -8.54 13.11
CA TRP A 19 14.61 -8.67 14.07
C TRP A 19 14.43 -7.42 14.92
N ILE A 20 15.51 -6.78 15.35
CA ILE A 20 15.45 -5.52 16.12
C ILE A 20 14.79 -4.41 15.28
N VAL A 21 15.19 -4.28 14.01
CA VAL A 21 14.62 -3.26 13.10
C VAL A 21 13.15 -3.56 12.82
N LEU A 22 12.81 -4.81 12.47
CA LEU A 22 11.43 -5.22 12.20
C LEU A 22 10.51 -4.92 13.40
N GLU A 23 10.92 -5.29 14.61
CA GLU A 23 10.17 -4.98 15.83
C GLU A 23 10.01 -3.47 16.04
N GLY A 24 11.10 -2.71 15.91
CA GLY A 24 11.05 -1.25 16.03
C GLY A 24 10.09 -0.61 15.03
N LEU A 25 10.11 -1.06 13.78
CA LEU A 25 9.19 -0.57 12.75
C LEU A 25 7.73 -0.94 13.04
N LEU A 26 7.47 -2.15 13.53
CA LEU A 26 6.12 -2.57 13.93
C LEU A 26 5.54 -1.71 15.06
N THR A 27 6.39 -1.17 15.95
CA THR A 27 5.92 -0.25 17.01
C THR A 27 5.38 1.08 16.49
N THR A 28 5.61 1.42 15.22
CA THR A 28 5.10 2.67 14.61
C THR A 28 3.61 2.59 14.22
N ARG A 29 3.01 1.39 14.23
CA ARG A 29 1.60 1.18 13.85
C ARG A 29 0.61 2.09 14.58
N PRO A 30 0.62 2.21 15.93
CA PRO A 30 -0.37 3.03 16.64
C PRO A 30 -0.25 4.51 16.29
N LEU A 31 0.97 4.98 15.98
CA LEU A 31 1.19 6.35 15.53
C LEU A 31 0.52 6.57 14.16
N LEU A 32 0.76 5.69 13.19
CA LEU A 32 0.14 5.79 11.86
C LEU A 32 -1.39 5.68 11.88
N GLU A 33 -1.93 4.86 12.77
CA GLU A 33 -3.39 4.75 12.97
C GLU A 33 -3.97 6.03 13.60
N ALA A 34 -3.27 6.62 14.58
CA ALA A 34 -3.65 7.88 15.19
C ALA A 34 -3.58 9.05 14.19
N THR A 35 -2.56 9.09 13.33
CA THR A 35 -2.46 10.13 12.29
C THR A 35 -3.55 9.97 11.24
N ALA A 36 -3.88 8.75 10.84
CA ALA A 36 -4.98 8.49 9.92
C ALA A 36 -6.32 9.00 10.48
N ALA A 37 -6.57 8.81 11.79
CA ALA A 37 -7.73 9.36 12.47
C ALA A 37 -7.70 10.90 12.48
N ALA A 38 -6.57 11.50 12.89
CA ALA A 38 -6.43 12.96 12.95
C ALA A 38 -6.62 13.64 11.58
N VAL A 39 -6.15 13.03 10.49
CA VAL A 39 -6.35 13.54 9.13
C VAL A 39 -7.83 13.52 8.75
N ARG A 40 -8.56 12.46 9.09
CA ARG A 40 -10.01 12.37 8.84
C ARG A 40 -10.81 13.41 9.63
N ASP A 41 -10.31 13.80 10.80
CA ASP A 41 -10.90 14.84 11.64
C ASP A 41 -10.48 16.27 11.24
N GLY A 42 -9.68 16.43 10.17
CA GLY A 42 -9.23 17.73 9.66
C GLY A 42 -7.99 18.32 10.35
N ASN A 43 -7.33 17.56 11.24
CA ASN A 43 -6.15 18.00 11.99
C ASN A 43 -4.83 17.38 11.47
N GLY A 44 -4.80 16.97 10.20
CA GLY A 44 -3.74 16.11 9.65
C GLY A 44 -2.42 16.81 9.34
N GLY A 45 -2.41 18.13 9.15
CA GLY A 45 -1.26 18.86 8.59
C GLY A 45 0.02 18.74 9.43
N GLU A 46 -0.08 18.67 10.75
CA GLU A 46 1.09 18.57 11.65
C GLU A 46 1.82 17.22 11.52
N TYR A 47 1.14 16.19 11.01
CA TYR A 47 1.66 14.83 10.95
C TYR A 47 2.16 14.42 9.55
N GLU A 48 1.94 15.24 8.52
CA GLU A 48 2.24 14.89 7.12
C GLU A 48 3.73 14.55 6.93
N GLU A 49 4.64 15.40 7.42
CA GLU A 49 6.09 15.16 7.29
C GLU A 49 6.55 13.89 8.03
N THR A 50 6.01 13.65 9.21
CA THR A 50 6.34 12.46 10.01
C THR A 50 5.85 11.19 9.32
N CYS A 51 4.61 11.20 8.81
CA CYS A 51 4.04 10.08 8.07
C CYS A 51 4.81 9.81 6.77
N HIS A 52 5.23 10.88 6.07
CA HIS A 52 6.04 10.76 4.87
C HIS A 52 7.37 10.06 5.14
N LYS A 53 8.12 10.51 6.15
CA LYS A 53 9.40 9.89 6.55
C LYS A 53 9.24 8.44 7.00
N LEU A 54 8.19 8.15 7.77
CA LEU A 54 7.89 6.79 8.20
C LEU A 54 7.51 5.89 7.01
N CYS A 55 6.73 6.40 6.07
CA CYS A 55 6.36 5.69 4.87
C CYS A 55 7.59 5.29 4.07
N LEU A 56 8.50 6.23 3.80
CA LEU A 56 9.77 5.96 3.12
C LEU A 56 10.60 4.89 3.83
N LEU A 57 10.77 5.02 5.15
CA LEU A 57 11.52 4.04 5.93
C LEU A 57 10.91 2.63 5.85
N LEU A 58 9.59 2.54 5.93
CA LEU A 58 8.85 1.28 5.87
C LEU A 58 8.90 0.65 4.46
N THR A 59 8.78 1.46 3.41
CA THR A 59 8.89 0.96 2.02
C THR A 59 10.32 0.56 1.68
N ASP A 60 11.32 1.32 2.12
CA ASP A 60 12.74 1.01 1.89
C ASP A 60 13.14 -0.30 2.57
N PHE A 61 12.70 -0.51 3.81
CA PHE A 61 12.95 -1.78 4.50
C PHE A 61 12.20 -2.95 3.84
N LEU A 62 10.98 -2.73 3.31
CA LEU A 62 10.27 -3.74 2.53
C LEU A 62 11.05 -4.14 1.29
N VAL A 63 11.58 -3.17 0.54
CA VAL A 63 12.38 -3.43 -0.66
C VAL A 63 13.70 -4.13 -0.32
N LEU A 64 14.40 -3.65 0.71
CA LEU A 64 15.71 -4.17 1.12
C LEU A 64 15.63 -5.62 1.63
N GLU A 65 14.62 -5.92 2.44
CA GLU A 65 14.46 -7.22 3.11
C GLU A 65 13.28 -8.03 2.54
N ARG A 66 12.89 -7.72 1.30
CA ARG A 66 11.78 -8.34 0.56
C ARG A 66 11.83 -9.86 0.61
N ASP A 67 13.00 -10.44 0.37
CA ASP A 67 13.18 -11.90 0.32
C ASP A 67 12.99 -12.56 1.70
N LEU A 68 13.09 -11.83 2.82
CA LEU A 68 12.72 -12.35 4.14
C LEU A 68 11.26 -12.09 4.46
N LEU A 69 10.77 -10.88 4.17
CA LEU A 69 9.43 -10.44 4.52
C LEU A 69 8.35 -11.15 3.70
N CYS A 70 8.67 -11.49 2.46
CA CYS A 70 7.72 -12.01 1.49
C CYS A 70 7.98 -13.47 1.12
N ARG A 71 8.95 -14.18 1.71
CA ARG A 71 9.17 -15.61 1.41
C ARG A 71 8.02 -16.49 1.90
N LYS A 72 7.89 -17.67 1.33
CA LYS A 72 6.87 -18.67 1.68
C LYS A 72 6.88 -19.05 3.17
N GLU A 73 8.05 -19.07 3.80
CA GLU A 73 8.28 -19.39 5.21
C GLU A 73 8.17 -18.17 6.15
N ALA A 74 7.76 -17.01 5.64
CA ALA A 74 7.62 -15.80 6.44
C ALA A 74 6.64 -16.03 7.60
N GLY A 75 7.06 -15.60 8.79
CA GLY A 75 6.29 -15.77 10.01
C GLY A 75 5.20 -14.71 10.21
N GLN A 76 4.60 -14.75 11.39
CA GLN A 76 3.53 -13.82 11.77
C GLN A 76 4.00 -12.36 11.84
N ARG A 77 5.25 -12.11 12.23
CA ARG A 77 5.80 -10.75 12.37
C ARG A 77 5.99 -10.09 11.01
N GLU A 78 6.52 -10.85 10.06
CA GLU A 78 6.66 -10.43 8.67
C GLU A 78 5.27 -10.15 8.05
N ALA A 79 4.28 -11.02 8.29
CA ALA A 79 2.90 -10.76 7.85
C ALA A 79 2.32 -9.46 8.45
N GLN A 80 2.52 -9.22 9.75
CA GLN A 80 2.11 -7.97 10.41
C GLN A 80 2.79 -6.73 9.81
N TYR A 81 4.02 -6.89 9.33
CA TYR A 81 4.76 -5.83 8.65
C TYR A 81 4.20 -5.55 7.27
N ILE A 82 3.94 -6.59 6.47
CA ILE A 82 3.25 -6.44 5.17
C ILE A 82 1.90 -5.75 5.36
N ASP A 83 1.14 -6.13 6.39
CA ASP A 83 -0.13 -5.49 6.72
C ASP A 83 0.03 -4.02 7.15
N LEU A 84 1.13 -3.67 7.81
CA LEU A 84 1.47 -2.29 8.18
C LEU A 84 1.74 -1.47 6.92
N VAL A 85 2.63 -1.93 6.04
CA VAL A 85 2.94 -1.20 4.80
C VAL A 85 1.69 -1.11 3.92
N ALA A 86 0.85 -2.15 3.85
CA ALA A 86 -0.42 -2.12 3.13
C ALA A 86 -1.44 -1.14 3.74
N SER A 87 -1.32 -0.77 5.02
CA SER A 87 -2.17 0.26 5.63
C SER A 87 -1.77 1.67 5.24
N LEU A 88 -0.49 1.91 4.90
CA LEU A 88 -0.03 3.18 4.34
C LEU A 88 -0.66 3.47 2.98
N CYS A 89 -0.84 2.43 2.15
CA CYS A 89 -1.55 2.53 0.89
C CYS A 89 -3.03 2.95 1.06
N ALA A 90 -3.63 2.61 2.21
CA ALA A 90 -4.99 2.99 2.56
C ALA A 90 -5.07 4.26 3.43
N HIS A 91 -3.95 4.98 3.61
CA HIS A 91 -3.91 6.15 4.46
C HIS A 91 -4.67 7.32 3.79
N PRO A 92 -5.38 8.17 4.56
CA PRO A 92 -6.10 9.32 4.01
C PRO A 92 -5.21 10.35 3.29
N ILE A 93 -3.94 10.44 3.70
CA ILE A 93 -2.92 11.21 2.97
C ILE A 93 -2.52 10.43 1.71
N ARG A 94 -3.12 10.78 0.57
CA ARG A 94 -2.94 10.13 -0.74
C ARG A 94 -1.48 10.04 -1.20
N LYS A 95 -0.64 11.01 -0.85
CA LYS A 95 0.81 10.96 -1.13
C LYS A 95 1.47 9.69 -0.58
N LEU A 96 1.01 9.17 0.57
CA LEU A 96 1.57 7.93 1.12
C LEU A 96 1.23 6.73 0.25
N THR A 97 0.05 6.70 -0.36
CA THR A 97 -0.33 5.67 -1.34
C THR A 97 0.70 5.60 -2.45
N LEU A 98 1.00 6.73 -3.08
CA LEU A 98 1.96 6.84 -4.19
C LEU A 98 3.35 6.33 -3.78
N LEU A 99 3.82 6.68 -2.59
CA LEU A 99 5.13 6.24 -2.08
C LEU A 99 5.23 4.72 -1.88
N THR A 100 4.11 4.03 -1.67
CA THR A 100 4.13 2.57 -1.48
C THR A 100 4.15 1.78 -2.78
N LEU A 101 3.80 2.38 -3.92
CA LEU A 101 3.56 1.65 -5.17
C LEU A 101 4.80 0.93 -5.69
N ASP A 102 5.96 1.58 -5.67
CA ASP A 102 7.23 0.98 -6.09
C ASP A 102 7.60 -0.24 -5.24
N ALA A 103 7.32 -0.19 -3.94
CA ALA A 103 7.57 -1.31 -3.04
C ALA A 103 6.68 -2.52 -3.38
N TRP A 104 5.41 -2.28 -3.75
CA TRP A 104 4.52 -3.36 -4.19
C TRP A 104 4.91 -3.96 -5.52
N LEU A 105 5.40 -3.16 -6.47
CA LEU A 105 5.97 -3.65 -7.72
C LEU A 105 7.22 -4.51 -7.45
N ASN A 106 8.07 -4.10 -6.50
CA ASN A 106 9.21 -4.91 -6.06
C ASN A 106 8.80 -6.27 -5.50
N VAL A 107 7.71 -6.33 -4.72
CA VAL A 107 7.11 -7.58 -4.24
C VAL A 107 6.51 -8.39 -5.41
N ALA A 108 5.94 -7.70 -6.41
CA ALA A 108 5.40 -8.32 -7.60
C ALA A 108 6.45 -8.94 -8.54
N ASP A 109 7.72 -8.55 -8.41
CA ASP A 109 8.81 -9.15 -9.18
C ASP A 109 9.25 -10.51 -8.62
N MET A 110 8.89 -10.85 -7.38
CA MET A 110 9.22 -12.16 -6.81
C MET A 110 8.44 -13.29 -7.49
N PRO A 111 9.03 -14.47 -7.74
CA PRO A 111 8.27 -15.61 -8.24
C PRO A 111 7.11 -15.99 -7.31
N LEU A 112 5.92 -16.22 -7.86
CA LEU A 112 4.73 -16.56 -7.05
C LEU A 112 4.91 -17.81 -6.18
N SER A 113 5.73 -18.76 -6.63
CA SER A 113 6.07 -19.99 -5.89
C SER A 113 6.87 -19.73 -4.61
N GLU A 114 7.58 -18.61 -4.55
CA GLU A 114 8.44 -18.21 -3.43
C GLU A 114 7.74 -17.24 -2.48
N ARG A 115 6.61 -16.64 -2.89
CA ARG A 115 5.90 -15.67 -2.07
C ARG A 115 5.13 -16.30 -0.92
N SER A 116 5.11 -15.62 0.21
CA SER A 116 4.22 -15.87 1.34
C SER A 116 2.76 -15.83 0.88
N PRO A 117 1.84 -16.60 1.49
CA PRO A 117 0.43 -16.59 1.11
C PRO A 117 -0.21 -15.19 1.16
N ILE A 118 0.22 -14.33 2.09
CA ILE A 118 -0.29 -12.96 2.20
C ILE A 118 0.15 -12.09 1.02
N CYS A 119 1.39 -12.24 0.53
CA CYS A 119 1.96 -11.47 -0.60
C CYS A 119 1.56 -11.99 -1.99
N GLN A 120 0.69 -13.01 -2.06
CA GLN A 120 0.08 -13.47 -3.29
C GLN A 120 -1.26 -12.74 -3.52
N LYS A 121 -2.29 -13.44 -3.97
CA LYS A 121 -3.61 -12.85 -4.27
C LYS A 121 -4.17 -11.93 -3.16
N PRO A 122 -4.11 -12.25 -1.85
CA PRO A 122 -4.72 -11.42 -0.81
C PRO A 122 -4.22 -9.97 -0.80
N LEU A 123 -2.91 -9.77 -0.89
CA LEU A 123 -2.31 -8.44 -0.95
C LEU A 123 -2.79 -7.66 -2.18
N PHE A 124 -2.72 -8.25 -3.37
CA PHE A 124 -3.09 -7.54 -4.60
C PHE A 124 -4.60 -7.30 -4.74
N THR A 125 -5.43 -8.16 -4.15
CA THR A 125 -6.86 -7.86 -3.96
C THR A 125 -7.05 -6.63 -3.09
N ARG A 126 -6.34 -6.54 -1.97
CA ARG A 126 -6.39 -5.38 -1.07
C ARG A 126 -5.88 -4.11 -1.78
N LEU A 127 -4.75 -4.17 -2.46
CA LEU A 127 -4.19 -3.04 -3.21
C LEU A 127 -5.15 -2.54 -4.28
N LEU A 128 -5.75 -3.43 -5.07
CA LEU A 128 -6.77 -3.07 -6.06
C LEU A 128 -7.92 -2.28 -5.41
N LEU A 129 -8.53 -2.83 -4.36
CA LEU A 129 -9.66 -2.19 -3.71
C LEU A 129 -9.28 -0.85 -3.07
N THR A 130 -8.10 -0.78 -2.45
CA THR A 130 -7.57 0.45 -1.88
C THR A 130 -7.33 1.51 -2.95
N ILE A 131 -6.69 1.18 -4.07
CA ILE A 131 -6.43 2.15 -5.14
C ILE A 131 -7.75 2.68 -5.71
N VAL A 132 -8.73 1.80 -5.91
CA VAL A 132 -10.09 2.22 -6.33
C VAL A 132 -10.71 3.18 -5.32
N ASP A 133 -10.60 2.91 -4.02
CA ASP A 133 -11.06 3.83 -2.96
C ASP A 133 -10.32 5.17 -3.00
N GLN A 134 -9.01 5.17 -3.27
CA GLN A 134 -8.21 6.39 -3.34
C GLN A 134 -8.55 7.27 -4.55
N CYS A 135 -9.04 6.65 -5.64
CA CYS A 135 -9.58 7.31 -6.84
C CYS A 135 -11.02 7.82 -6.68
N THR A 136 -11.70 7.51 -5.57
CA THR A 136 -13.10 7.88 -5.35
C THR A 136 -13.19 9.32 -4.86
N TYR A 137 -14.07 10.11 -5.49
CA TYR A 137 -14.33 11.48 -5.06
C TYR A 137 -14.92 11.54 -3.65
N PRO A 138 -14.57 12.55 -2.83
CA PRO A 138 -15.09 12.64 -1.48
C PRO A 138 -16.62 12.85 -1.48
N PRO A 139 -17.32 12.46 -0.41
CA PRO A 139 -18.76 12.71 -0.28
C PRO A 139 -19.06 14.21 -0.40
N GLY A 140 -20.05 14.55 -1.23
CA GLY A 140 -20.44 15.95 -1.43
C GLY A 140 -19.53 16.74 -2.37
N PHE A 141 -18.53 16.10 -2.99
CA PHE A 141 -17.71 16.75 -4.03
C PHE A 141 -18.60 17.26 -5.18
N THR A 142 -18.33 18.50 -5.60
CA THR A 142 -18.98 19.18 -6.72
C THR A 142 -17.91 19.69 -7.68
N THR A 143 -17.05 20.57 -7.21
CA THR A 143 -15.88 21.08 -7.93
C THR A 143 -14.68 21.20 -6.97
N TRP A 144 -13.48 21.31 -7.54
CA TRP A 144 -12.26 21.48 -6.76
C TRP A 144 -12.28 22.82 -5.99
N GLU A 145 -12.74 23.90 -6.61
CA GLU A 145 -12.83 25.22 -6.00
C GLU A 145 -13.79 25.28 -4.79
N GLU A 146 -14.89 24.52 -4.84
CA GLU A 146 -15.83 24.40 -3.71
C GLU A 146 -15.28 23.47 -2.62
N SER A 147 -14.53 22.44 -3.00
CA SER A 147 -13.94 21.46 -2.08
C SER A 147 -12.74 21.97 -1.28
N GLU A 148 -12.02 22.97 -1.80
CA GLU A 148 -10.94 23.67 -1.09
C GLU A 148 -11.47 24.56 0.06
N GLY A 149 -12.70 25.07 -0.09
CA GLY A 149 -13.36 25.92 0.91
C GLY A 149 -14.08 25.16 2.02
N ASP A 150 -14.65 24.00 1.70
CA ASP A 150 -15.37 23.14 2.64
C ASP A 150 -14.52 21.92 2.99
N CYS A 151 -13.89 21.94 4.17
CA CYS A 151 -13.47 20.85 5.08
C CYS A 151 -13.03 19.46 4.55
N SER A 152 -12.88 19.25 3.25
CA SER A 152 -12.64 17.94 2.65
C SER A 152 -11.14 17.64 2.59
N GLY A 153 -10.30 18.68 2.62
CA GLY A 153 -8.84 18.57 2.75
C GLY A 153 -8.21 17.69 1.67
N VAL A 154 -8.88 17.51 0.53
CA VAL A 154 -8.40 16.66 -0.55
C VAL A 154 -7.43 17.47 -1.40
N ASP A 155 -6.17 17.04 -1.39
CA ASP A 155 -5.14 17.54 -2.29
C ASP A 155 -5.44 17.12 -3.74
N GLU A 156 -5.86 18.07 -4.58
CA GLU A 156 -6.22 17.85 -5.99
C GLU A 156 -5.06 17.20 -6.75
N ASP A 157 -3.83 17.69 -6.54
CA ASP A 157 -2.64 17.20 -7.23
C ASP A 157 -2.42 15.70 -6.95
N SER A 158 -2.42 15.31 -5.67
CA SER A 158 -2.28 13.90 -5.30
C SER A 158 -3.44 13.03 -5.78
N PHE A 159 -4.66 13.57 -5.86
CA PHE A 159 -5.80 12.84 -6.40
C PHE A 159 -5.65 12.60 -7.90
N ARG A 160 -5.26 13.63 -8.66
CA ARG A 160 -4.99 13.53 -10.09
C ARG A 160 -3.84 12.58 -10.37
N ASP A 161 -2.77 12.63 -9.60
CA ASP A 161 -1.63 11.73 -9.76
C ASP A 161 -2.02 10.26 -9.65
N ILE A 162 -2.93 9.94 -8.72
CA ILE A 162 -3.46 8.58 -8.57
C ILE A 162 -4.38 8.21 -9.74
N ARG A 163 -5.27 9.12 -10.17
CA ARG A 163 -6.35 8.82 -11.13
C ARG A 163 -5.91 8.91 -12.59
N GLU A 164 -5.24 9.99 -12.97
CA GLU A 164 -4.81 10.29 -14.34
C GLU A 164 -3.50 9.54 -14.67
N GLY A 165 -2.79 9.08 -13.64
CA GLY A 165 -1.55 8.33 -13.75
C GLY A 165 -0.44 9.19 -14.34
N SER A 166 -0.29 10.42 -13.83
CA SER A 166 0.94 11.21 -13.92
C SER A 166 2.13 10.46 -13.31
N VAL A 167 1.83 9.56 -12.36
CA VAL A 167 2.75 8.58 -11.80
C VAL A 167 2.43 7.20 -12.41
N ASP A 168 3.33 6.69 -13.25
CA ASP A 168 3.13 5.44 -14.01
C ASP A 168 2.84 4.22 -13.11
N ASN A 169 3.34 4.23 -11.87
CA ASN A 169 3.28 3.10 -10.95
C ASN A 169 1.86 2.66 -10.57
N VAL A 170 0.85 3.54 -10.60
CA VAL A 170 -0.53 3.15 -10.26
C VAL A 170 -1.07 2.17 -11.31
N LYS A 171 -0.86 2.49 -12.59
CA LYS A 171 -1.30 1.65 -13.72
C LYS A 171 -0.57 0.32 -13.68
N ASP A 172 0.72 0.32 -13.38
CA ASP A 172 1.53 -0.90 -13.29
C ASP A 172 1.06 -1.82 -12.15
N VAL A 173 0.71 -1.28 -10.98
CA VAL A 173 0.16 -2.08 -9.88
C VAL A 173 -1.21 -2.66 -10.25
N LEU A 174 -2.07 -1.90 -10.93
CA LEU A 174 -3.38 -2.40 -11.39
C LEU A 174 -3.24 -3.49 -12.45
N VAL A 175 -2.34 -3.31 -13.43
CA VAL A 175 -2.03 -4.31 -14.47
C VAL A 175 -1.45 -5.57 -13.84
N THR A 176 -0.52 -5.43 -12.91
CA THR A 176 0.04 -6.54 -12.13
C THR A 176 -1.06 -7.29 -11.37
N SER A 177 -1.95 -6.54 -10.70
CA SER A 177 -3.09 -7.11 -9.99
C SER A 177 -4.01 -7.86 -10.94
N PHE A 178 -4.27 -7.34 -12.15
CA PHE A 178 -5.05 -8.02 -13.18
C PHE A 178 -4.43 -9.36 -13.59
N PHE A 179 -3.12 -9.41 -13.86
CA PHE A 179 -2.46 -10.66 -14.25
C PHE A 179 -2.47 -11.71 -13.13
N LEU A 180 -2.37 -11.27 -11.86
CA LEU A 180 -2.38 -12.17 -10.71
C LEU A 180 -3.79 -12.67 -10.37
N LEU A 181 -4.79 -11.79 -10.37
CA LEU A 181 -6.16 -12.08 -9.95
C LEU A 181 -7.01 -12.66 -11.08
N LYS A 182 -6.69 -12.34 -12.34
CA LYS A 182 -7.39 -12.81 -13.55
C LYS A 182 -8.90 -12.50 -13.48
N HIS A 183 -9.75 -13.53 -13.48
CA HIS A 183 -11.20 -13.36 -13.40
C HIS A 183 -11.64 -12.71 -12.08
N ASP A 184 -10.93 -12.96 -10.98
CA ASP A 184 -11.25 -12.37 -9.67
C ASP A 184 -11.19 -10.84 -9.73
N TYR A 185 -10.30 -10.26 -10.56
CA TYR A 185 -10.17 -8.81 -10.75
C TYR A 185 -11.49 -8.20 -11.21
N ILE A 186 -12.07 -8.74 -12.29
CA ILE A 186 -13.30 -8.21 -12.88
C ILE A 186 -14.47 -8.42 -11.91
N HIS A 187 -14.53 -9.56 -11.22
CA HIS A 187 -15.55 -9.79 -10.21
C HIS A 187 -15.48 -8.79 -9.06
N LEU A 188 -14.28 -8.45 -8.58
CA LEU A 188 -14.09 -7.47 -7.51
C LEU A 188 -14.57 -6.07 -7.95
N VAL A 189 -14.23 -5.65 -9.16
CA VAL A 189 -14.65 -4.35 -9.71
C VAL A 189 -16.16 -4.32 -9.95
N LEU A 190 -16.74 -5.35 -10.55
CA LEU A 190 -18.19 -5.44 -10.76
C LEU A 190 -18.96 -5.46 -9.45
N ASN A 191 -18.48 -6.19 -8.44
CA ASN A 191 -19.10 -6.20 -7.13
C ASN A 191 -19.11 -4.80 -6.52
N ARG A 192 -18.00 -4.05 -6.63
CA ARG A 192 -17.92 -2.65 -6.20
C ARG A 192 -18.97 -1.76 -6.89
N LEU A 193 -19.09 -1.86 -8.21
CA LEU A 193 -20.08 -1.11 -8.99
C LEU A 193 -21.52 -1.45 -8.60
N ASN A 194 -21.80 -2.72 -8.27
CA ASN A 194 -23.14 -3.14 -7.86
C ASN A 194 -23.48 -2.77 -6.40
N THR A 195 -22.48 -2.55 -5.55
CA THR A 195 -22.69 -2.23 -4.13
C THR A 195 -22.92 -0.75 -3.87
N HIS A 196 -22.42 0.14 -4.72
CA HIS A 196 -22.46 1.58 -4.52
C HIS A 196 -23.46 2.24 -5.45
N SER A 197 -24.20 3.22 -4.92
CA SER A 197 -25.22 3.97 -5.69
C SER A 197 -24.87 5.43 -5.92
N SER A 198 -23.81 5.94 -5.29
CA SER A 198 -23.34 7.31 -5.48
C SER A 198 -22.48 7.40 -6.72
N TRP A 199 -22.63 8.49 -7.48
CA TRP A 199 -21.89 8.67 -8.71
C TRP A 199 -20.37 8.72 -8.45
N GLN A 200 -19.94 9.26 -7.31
CA GLN A 200 -18.53 9.34 -6.92
C GLN A 200 -17.83 7.97 -6.84
N HIS A 201 -18.57 6.91 -6.46
CA HIS A 201 -18.02 5.55 -6.36
C HIS A 201 -18.15 4.77 -7.68
N LEU A 202 -19.03 5.21 -8.58
CA LEU A 202 -19.25 4.59 -9.88
C LEU A 202 -18.27 5.11 -10.94
N GLU A 203 -17.72 6.31 -10.73
CA GLU A 203 -16.86 7.05 -11.64
C GLU A 203 -15.37 6.94 -11.32
#